data_AF-C6F9C9-F1
#
_entry.id   AF-C6F9C9-F1
#
_cell.length_a   1.000
_cell.length_b   1.000
_cell.length_c   1.000
_cell.angle_alpha   90.00
_cell.angle_beta   90.00
_cell.angle_gamma   90.00
#
_symmetry.space_group_name_H-M   'P 1'
#
loop_
_entity.id
_entity.type
_entity.pdbx_description
1 polymer ?
#
loop_
_entity_poly.entity_id
_entity_poly.type
_entity_poly.pdbx_seq_one_letter_code
_entity_poly.pdbx_strand_id
1 'polypeptide(L)' 'VFCWGWNKYGQLGLGDAIDRNIPCEAHFENCFVKSVACGWWHTLASATSQ' A
#
# COMPACT_ATOMS: atom_id res chain seq x y z
N VAL A 1 6.43 4.51 1.67
CA VAL A 1 5.36 4.16 2.65
C VAL A 1 5.56 2.71 3.01
N PHE A 2 5.41 2.29 4.27
CA PHE A 2 5.52 0.87 4.63
C PHE A 2 4.14 0.23 4.73
N CYS A 3 4.03 -1.01 4.26
CA CYS A 3 2.81 -1.81 4.28
C CYS A 3 3.15 -3.27 4.63
N TRP A 4 2.23 -3.93 5.32
CA TRP A 4 2.34 -5.32 5.75
C TRP A 4 0.96 -5.88 6.11
N GLY A 5 0.88 -7.18 6.30
CA GLY A 5 -0.32 -7.93 6.64
C GLY A 5 -0.83 -8.78 5.48
N TRP A 6 -2.14 -9.01 5.50
CA TRP A 6 -2.82 -9.84 4.52
C TRP A 6 -2.99 -9.13 3.18
N ASN A 7 -2.64 -9.83 2.10
CA ASN A 7 -2.47 -9.27 0.76
C ASN A 7 -3.13 -10.10 -0.34
N LYS A 8 -4.11 -10.95 -0.01
CA LYS A 8 -4.75 -11.86 -0.99
C LYS A 8 -5.26 -11.16 -2.26
N TYR A 9 -5.65 -9.89 -2.17
CA TYR A 9 -6.16 -9.09 -3.28
C TYR A 9 -5.18 -8.02 -3.78
N GLY A 10 -3.92 -8.06 -3.34
CA GLY A 10 -2.92 -7.06 -3.69
C GLY A 10 -3.10 -5.72 -2.97
N GLN A 11 -3.86 -5.68 -1.88
CA GLN A 11 -4.17 -4.44 -1.15
C GLN A 11 -2.94 -3.78 -0.49
N LEU A 12 -1.79 -4.44 -0.41
CA LEU A 12 -0.54 -3.82 0.02
C LEU A 12 0.10 -2.96 -1.07
N GLY A 13 -0.29 -3.13 -2.34
CA GLY A 13 0.26 -2.32 -3.44
C GLY A 13 1.71 -2.64 -3.81
N LEU A 14 2.16 -3.88 -3.54
CA LEU A 14 3.54 -4.33 -3.78
C LEU A 14 3.73 -5.01 -5.15
N GLY A 15 2.71 -5.00 -6.00
CA GLY A 15 2.72 -5.68 -7.31
C GLY A 15 2.51 -7.20 -7.25
N ASP A 16 2.22 -7.74 -6.07
CA ASP A 16 1.91 -9.15 -5.85
C ASP A 16 0.72 -9.34 -4.88
N ALA A 17 0.31 -10.60 -4.67
CA ALA A 17 -0.74 -10.99 -3.74
C ALA A 17 -0.20 -11.84 -2.57
N ILE A 18 1.04 -11.61 -2.16
CA ILE A 18 1.73 -12.37 -1.12
C ILE A 18 1.64 -11.62 0.21
N ASP A 19 1.17 -12.31 1.25
CA ASP A 19 1.10 -11.78 2.61
C ASP A 19 2.51 -11.38 3.11
N ARG A 20 2.60 -10.26 3.83
CA ARG A 20 3.87 -9.79 4.41
C ARG A 20 3.74 -9.74 5.93
N ASN A 21 4.54 -10.53 6.63
CA ASN A 21 4.52 -10.56 8.10
C ASN A 21 5.47 -9.52 8.75
N ILE A 22 6.16 -8.72 7.93
CA ILE A 22 7.05 -7.64 8.35
C ILE A 22 6.82 -6.41 7.46
N PRO A 23 7.10 -5.18 7.96
CA PRO A 23 7.02 -3.98 7.16
C PRO A 23 7.81 -4.09 5.85
N CYS A 24 7.13 -3.84 4.73
CA CYS A 24 7.72 -3.81 3.39
C CYS A 24 7.48 -2.44 2.76
N GLU A 25 8.48 -1.93 2.05
CA GLU A 25 8.39 -0.63 1.39
C GLU A 25 7.51 -0.73 0.14
N ALA A 26 6.45 0.08 0.11
CA ALA A 26 5.70 0.39 -1.09
C ALA A 26 6.26 1.68 -1.72
N HIS A 27 6.69 1.55 -2.98
CA HIS A 27 7.27 2.63 -3.76
C HIS A 27 6.17 3.43 -4.47
N PHE A 28 6.24 4.76 -4.33
CA PHE A 28 5.35 5.71 -4.99
C PHE A 28 6.21 6.75 -5.70
N GLU A 29 6.16 6.78 -7.03
CA GLU A 29 6.93 7.74 -7.82
C GLU A 29 6.20 9.08 -7.91
N ASN A 30 6.97 10.18 -7.89
CA ASN A 30 6.51 11.54 -8.17
C ASN A 30 5.28 12.01 -7.37
N CYS A 31 5.06 11.45 -6.18
CA CYS A 31 3.97 11.87 -5.31
C CYS A 31 4.30 11.72 -3.83
N PHE A 32 3.61 12.51 -3.01
CA PHE A 32 3.65 12.45 -1.55
C PHE A 32 2.32 11.92 -1.02
N VAL A 33 2.35 10.74 -0.41
CA VAL A 33 1.17 10.15 0.23
C VAL A 33 0.80 10.96 1.48
N LYS A 34 -0.43 11.46 1.52
CA LYS A 34 -0.96 12.29 2.62
C LYS A 34 -1.77 11.49 3.62
N SER A 35 -2.61 10.57 3.13
CA SER A 35 -3.47 9.75 3.96
C SER A 35 -3.74 8.39 3.31
N VAL A 36 -4.00 7.39 4.15
CA VAL A 36 -4.32 6.03 3.72
C VAL A 36 -5.62 5.60 4.38
N ALA A 37 -6.49 4.95 3.61
CA ALA A 37 -7.69 4.30 4.12
C ALA A 37 -7.69 2.82 3.68
N CYS A 38 -7.98 1.92 4.62
CA CYS A 38 -8.00 0.49 4.38
C CYS A 38 -9.44 -0.04 4.50
N GLY A 39 -9.92 -0.66 3.43
CA GLY A 39 -11.10 -1.49 3.45
C GLY A 39 -10.75 -2.95 3.72
N TRP A 40 -11.74 -3.83 3.65
CA TRP A 40 -11.52 -5.27 3.85
C TRP A 40 -10.61 -5.87 2.78
N TRP A 41 -10.78 -5.46 1.52
CA TRP A 41 -10.09 -6.05 0.35
C TRP A 41 -9.36 -5.03 -0.52
N HIS A 42 -9.23 -3.79 -0.05
CA HIS A 42 -8.62 -2.71 -0.83
C HIS A 42 -7.95 -1.68 0.09
N THR A 43 -7.02 -0.92 -0.48
CA THR A 43 -6.34 0.20 0.16
C THR A 43 -6.37 1.38 -0.78
N LEU A 44 -6.75 2.56 -0.28
CA LEU A 44 -6.67 3.81 -1.02
C LEU A 44 -5.60 4.70 -0.39
N ALA A 45 -4.73 5.26 -1.23
CA ALA A 45 -3.76 6.27 -0.84
C ALA A 45 -4.14 7.60 -1.52
N SER A 46 -4.40 8.62 -0.72
CA SER A 46 -4.52 10.00 -1.23
C SER A 46 -3.14 10.62 -1.25
N ALA A 47 -2.70 11.07 -2.42
CA ALA A 47 -1.38 11.65 -2.62
C ALA A 47 -1.47 12.96 -3.41
N THR A 48 -0.52 13.85 -3.19
CA THR A 48 -0.29 14.99 -4.07
C THR A 48 0.88 14.69 -4.98
N SER A 49 0.74 15.05 -6.26
CA SER A 49 1.88 15.11 -7.18
C SER A 49 2.96 16.04 -6.60
N GLN A 50 4.22 15.66 -6.81
CA GLN A 50 5.34 16.57 -6.66
C GLN A 50 5.27 17.71 -7.68
#